data_AF-A0A0R3FVE1-F1
#
_entry.id   AF-A0A0R3FVE1-F1
#
_cell.length_a   1.000
_cell.length_b   1.000
_cell.length_c   1.000
_cell.angle_alpha   90.00
_cell.angle_beta   90.00
_cell.angle_gamma   90.00
#
_symmetry.space_group_name_H-M   'P 1'
#
loop_
_entity.id
_entity.type
_entity.pdbx_description
1 polymer ?
#
loop_
_entity_poly.entity_id
_entity_poly.type
_entity_poly.pdbx_seq_one_letter_code
_entity_poly.pdbx_strand_id
1 'polypeptide(L)'
;MKTLEINIDLMQKVHDKIMEEPRAHDQTLWATVVNDPNLIKKRRSGRLVVECPTAACVAGWACQIVGDIGVVNAHSLRFVDVGSPVEIDYVIPKGGRGEVFIGDRAGELLGLTHDQASVLFHEDNNRRMVLSMLSRTIAHKKAHPDQNVLIGPRGKHYVP
;
A
#
# COMPACT_ATOMS: atom_id res chain seq x y z
N MET A 1 20.05 -14.13 -2.67
CA MET A 1 19.09 -13.01 -2.63
C MET A 1 18.04 -13.25 -3.71
N LYS A 2 16.74 -13.17 -3.40
CA LYS A 2 15.73 -13.11 -4.45
C LYS A 2 15.90 -11.77 -5.18
N THR A 3 16.09 -11.80 -6.49
CA THR A 3 16.05 -10.59 -7.30
C THR A 3 14.60 -10.09 -7.28
N LEU A 4 14.39 -8.89 -6.74
CA LEU A 4 13.08 -8.23 -6.81
C LEU A 4 12.90 -7.71 -8.24
N GLU A 5 11.78 -8.07 -8.85
CA GLU A 5 11.41 -7.62 -10.18
C GLU A 5 10.18 -6.73 -10.09
N ILE A 6 10.24 -5.54 -10.70
CA ILE A 6 9.13 -4.58 -10.68
C ILE A 6 7.86 -5.22 -11.23
N ASN A 7 6.83 -5.25 -10.40
CA ASN A 7 5.53 -5.83 -10.71
C ASN A 7 4.61 -4.79 -11.35
N ILE A 8 4.71 -4.62 -12.66
CA ILE A 8 3.93 -3.62 -13.41
C ILE A 8 2.43 -3.89 -13.37
N ASP A 9 2.00 -5.14 -13.25
CA ASP A 9 0.58 -5.50 -13.20
C ASP A 9 -0.05 -5.00 -11.90
N LEU A 10 0.63 -5.18 -10.76
CA LEU A 10 0.15 -4.66 -9.49
C LEU A 10 0.26 -3.13 -9.43
N MET A 11 1.34 -2.54 -9.94
CA MET A 11 1.44 -1.08 -10.06
C MET A 11 0.30 -0.48 -10.89
N GLN A 12 -0.08 -1.13 -11.99
CA GLN A 12 -1.21 -0.70 -12.81
C GLN A 12 -2.53 -0.77 -12.05
N LYS A 13 -2.78 -1.86 -11.32
CA LYS A 13 -3.99 -1.98 -10.48
C LYS A 13 -4.05 -0.93 -9.38
N VAL A 14 -2.91 -0.61 -8.75
CA VAL A 14 -2.83 0.46 -7.74
C VAL A 14 -3.09 1.83 -8.38
N HIS A 15 -2.48 2.09 -9.54
CA HIS A 15 -2.72 3.31 -10.31
C HIS A 15 -4.21 3.49 -10.62
N ASP A 16 -4.86 2.45 -11.14
CA ASP A 16 -6.26 2.49 -11.53
C ASP A 16 -7.17 2.67 -10.32
N LYS A 17 -6.87 2.00 -9.20
CA LYS A 17 -7.57 2.19 -7.92
C LYS A 17 -7.52 3.65 -7.43
N ILE A 18 -6.35 4.30 -7.51
CA ILE A 18 -6.19 5.70 -7.10
C ILE A 18 -6.95 6.65 -8.04
N MET A 19 -7.04 6.32 -9.33
CA MET A 19 -7.82 7.09 -10.32
C MET A 19 -9.33 6.93 -10.11
N GLU A 20 -9.79 5.72 -9.83
CA GLU A 20 -11.20 5.38 -9.61
C GLU A 20 -11.72 5.93 -8.26
N GLU A 21 -10.89 5.89 -7.22
CA GLU A 21 -11.26 6.31 -5.86
C GLU A 21 -10.39 7.47 -5.34
N PRO A 22 -10.44 8.65 -5.99
CA PRO A 22 -9.52 9.75 -5.73
C PRO A 22 -9.65 10.37 -4.34
N ARG A 23 -10.79 10.17 -3.66
CA ARG A 23 -11.05 10.61 -2.29
C ARG A 23 -10.60 9.60 -1.23
N ALA A 24 -10.40 8.35 -1.61
CA ALA A 24 -9.89 7.30 -0.74
C ALA A 24 -8.36 7.19 -0.81
N HIS A 25 -7.71 7.93 -1.71
CA HIS A 25 -6.26 8.01 -1.74
C HIS A 25 -5.74 9.11 -0.80
N ASP A 26 -4.95 8.70 0.18
CA ASP A 26 -4.20 9.59 1.07
C ASP A 26 -2.79 9.04 1.21
N GLN A 27 -1.80 9.81 0.74
CA GLN A 27 -0.42 9.37 0.73
C GLN A 27 0.28 9.53 2.09
N THR A 28 -0.33 10.26 3.03
CA THR A 28 0.23 10.55 4.36
C THR A 28 0.04 9.41 5.37
N LEU A 29 -0.71 8.37 5.00
CA LEU A 29 -1.05 7.23 5.85
C LEU A 29 -0.89 5.91 5.10
N TRP A 30 -0.61 4.82 5.81
CA TRP A 30 -0.53 3.50 5.18
C TRP A 30 -1.90 3.04 4.70
N ALA A 31 -2.82 2.88 5.64
CA ALA A 31 -4.23 2.64 5.41
C ALA A 31 -5.03 3.06 6.65
N THR A 32 -6.29 3.41 6.46
CA THR A 32 -7.24 3.68 7.54
C THR A 32 -8.55 2.95 7.32
N VAL A 33 -9.26 2.71 8.41
CA VAL A 33 -10.66 2.27 8.41
C VAL A 33 -11.45 3.18 9.33
N VAL A 34 -12.73 3.38 9.05
CA VAL A 34 -13.65 3.99 10.03
C VAL A 34 -13.91 2.99 11.15
N ASN A 35 -13.91 3.45 12.40
CA ASN A 35 -14.27 2.66 13.57
C ASN A 35 -15.76 2.28 13.52
N ASP A 36 -16.05 1.19 12.81
CA ASP A 36 -17.37 0.62 12.61
C ASP A 36 -17.30 -0.90 12.82
N PRO A 37 -18.13 -1.49 13.70
CA PRO A 37 -18.20 -2.94 13.93
C PRO A 37 -18.49 -3.78 12.66
N ASN A 38 -19.06 -3.19 11.61
CA ASN A 38 -19.30 -3.87 10.33
C ASN A 38 -18.05 -3.93 9.46
N LEU A 39 -17.12 -2.99 9.64
CA LEU A 39 -15.86 -2.91 8.89
C LEU A 39 -14.71 -3.62 9.63
N ILE A 40 -14.75 -3.60 10.96
CA ILE A 40 -13.72 -4.19 11.82
C ILE A 40 -14.21 -5.51 12.40
N LYS A 41 -13.67 -6.62 11.90
CA LYS A 41 -14.08 -7.97 12.31
C LYS A 41 -13.12 -8.53 13.35
N LYS A 42 -13.64 -9.25 14.34
CA LYS A 42 -12.82 -9.99 15.31
C LYS A 42 -12.57 -11.42 14.83
N ARG A 43 -11.30 -11.80 14.69
CA ARG A 43 -10.89 -13.20 14.41
C ARG A 43 -10.87 -14.04 15.68
N ARG A 44 -10.87 -15.39 15.53
CA ARG A 44 -10.74 -16.35 16.64
C ARG A 44 -9.49 -16.13 17.50
N SER A 45 -8.42 -15.57 16.94
CA SER A 45 -7.20 -15.21 17.68
C SER A 45 -7.36 -13.97 18.57
N GLY A 46 -8.52 -13.33 18.59
CA GLY A 46 -8.76 -12.08 19.32
C GLY A 46 -8.37 -10.82 18.55
N ARG A 47 -7.66 -10.97 17.42
CA ARG A 47 -7.24 -9.86 16.55
C ARG A 47 -8.42 -9.20 15.85
N LEU A 48 -8.33 -7.87 15.72
CA LEU A 48 -9.26 -7.07 14.97
C LEU A 48 -8.69 -6.84 13.58
N VAL A 49 -9.47 -7.14 12.55
CA VAL A 49 -9.01 -7.16 11.17
C VAL A 49 -9.94 -6.38 10.26
N VAL A 50 -9.35 -5.85 9.19
CA VAL A 50 -10.01 -5.05 8.17
C VAL A 50 -9.74 -5.68 6.82
N GLU A 51 -10.81 -6.09 6.15
CA GLU A 51 -10.73 -6.68 4.80
C GLU A 51 -10.72 -5.62 3.71
N CYS A 52 -11.14 -4.38 3.99
CA CYS A 52 -11.11 -3.27 3.05
C CYS A 52 -10.93 -1.95 3.81
N PRO A 53 -9.82 -1.23 3.62
CA PRO A 53 -9.64 0.08 4.24
C PRO A 53 -10.53 1.13 3.56
N THR A 54 -10.88 2.18 4.29
CA THR A 54 -11.67 3.31 3.78
C THR A 54 -10.81 4.33 3.04
N ALA A 55 -9.52 4.43 3.38
CA ALA A 55 -8.53 5.19 2.63
C ALA A 55 -7.14 4.56 2.76
N ALA A 56 -6.27 4.76 1.77
CA ALA A 56 -4.90 4.28 1.79
C ALA A 56 -3.97 5.01 0.81
N CYS A 57 -2.67 4.93 1.07
CA CYS A 57 -1.64 5.31 0.11
C CYS A 57 -1.39 4.18 -0.91
N VAL A 58 -0.39 4.35 -1.78
CA VAL A 58 0.08 3.31 -2.72
C VAL A 58 0.36 1.98 -2.03
N ALA A 59 1.06 1.99 -0.90
CA ALA A 59 1.48 0.77 -0.21
C ALA A 59 0.29 0.02 0.40
N GLY A 60 -0.64 0.74 1.03
CA GLY A 60 -1.88 0.16 1.54
C GLY A 60 -2.74 -0.43 0.43
N TRP A 61 -2.90 0.27 -0.70
CA TRP A 61 -3.63 -0.28 -1.84
C TRP A 61 -2.95 -1.50 -2.46
N ALA A 62 -1.62 -1.53 -2.56
CA ALA A 62 -0.89 -2.69 -3.08
C ALA A 62 -1.16 -3.95 -2.24
N CYS A 63 -1.12 -3.84 -0.90
CA CYS A 63 -1.42 -4.94 0.00
C CYS A 63 -2.89 -5.38 -0.12
N GLN A 64 -3.81 -4.41 -0.15
CA GLN A 64 -5.23 -4.67 -0.23
C GLN A 64 -5.64 -5.38 -1.53
N ILE A 65 -5.09 -4.96 -2.67
CA ILE A 65 -5.41 -5.52 -3.99
C ILE A 65 -5.03 -7.01 -4.09
N VAL A 66 -3.94 -7.44 -3.43
CA VAL A 66 -3.56 -8.86 -3.41
C VAL A 66 -4.33 -9.68 -2.36
N GLY A 67 -5.18 -9.02 -1.57
CA GLY A 67 -6.03 -9.62 -0.54
C GLY A 67 -5.32 -9.84 0.78
N ASP A 68 -4.26 -9.09 1.07
CA ASP A 68 -3.70 -9.00 2.42
C ASP A 68 -4.72 -8.28 3.33
N ILE A 69 -4.70 -8.60 4.63
CA ILE A 69 -5.76 -8.18 5.55
C ILE A 69 -5.18 -7.25 6.60
N GLY A 70 -5.71 -6.03 6.71
CA GLY A 70 -5.28 -5.04 7.69
C GLY A 70 -5.52 -5.51 9.13
N VAL A 71 -4.60 -5.15 10.02
CA VAL A 71 -4.70 -5.43 11.46
C VAL A 71 -4.86 -4.13 12.23
N VAL A 72 -5.88 -4.09 13.06
CA VAL A 72 -6.14 -2.96 13.97
C VAL A 72 -5.73 -3.38 15.38
N ASN A 73 -4.95 -2.53 16.04
CA ASN A 73 -4.63 -2.73 17.44
C ASN A 73 -5.88 -2.50 18.29
N ALA A 74 -6.31 -3.53 19.04
CA ALA A 74 -7.49 -3.45 19.91
C ALA A 74 -7.35 -2.39 21.02
N HIS A 75 -6.12 -2.01 21.39
CA HIS A 75 -5.89 -0.90 22.31
C HIS A 75 -6.28 0.45 21.67
N SER A 76 -5.99 0.65 20.37
CA SER A 76 -6.33 1.87 19.65
C SER A 76 -7.84 2.13 19.63
N LEU A 77 -8.67 1.09 19.47
CA LEU A 77 -10.13 1.25 19.45
C LEU A 77 -10.76 1.65 20.79
N ARG A 78 -10.08 1.42 21.92
CA ARG A 78 -10.64 1.76 23.24
C ARG A 78 -10.74 3.26 23.49
N PHE A 79 -9.99 4.06 22.72
CA PHE A 79 -9.86 5.50 22.89
C PHE A 79 -10.37 6.28 21.67
N VAL A 80 -10.99 5.58 20.72
CA VAL A 80 -11.45 6.16 19.46
C VAL A 80 -12.96 6.01 19.39
N ASP A 81 -13.66 7.12 19.19
CA ASP A 81 -15.11 7.12 19.07
C ASP A 81 -15.56 6.32 17.85
N VAL A 82 -16.79 5.81 17.91
CA VAL A 82 -17.42 5.19 16.74
C VAL A 82 -17.53 6.22 15.62
N GLY A 83 -17.14 5.85 14.40
CA GLY A 83 -17.12 6.75 13.25
C GLY A 83 -15.80 7.50 13.04
N SER A 84 -14.87 7.48 14.00
CA SER A 84 -13.55 8.08 13.83
C SER A 84 -12.61 7.17 13.00
N PRO A 85 -11.64 7.74 12.26
CA PRO A 85 -10.66 6.95 11.52
C PRO A 85 -9.69 6.22 12.47
N VAL A 86 -9.29 5.03 12.06
CA VAL A 86 -8.36 4.16 12.77
C VAL A 86 -7.27 3.73 11.80
N GLU A 87 -6.02 3.96 12.17
CA GLU A 87 -4.86 3.63 11.35
C GLU A 87 -4.57 2.12 11.34
N ILE A 88 -4.01 1.68 10.22
CA ILE A 88 -3.59 0.31 9.97
C ILE A 88 -2.16 0.38 9.47
N ASP A 89 -1.21 -0.07 10.29
CA ASP A 89 0.22 -0.12 9.93
C ASP A 89 0.68 -1.50 9.46
N TYR A 90 -0.07 -2.54 9.85
CA TYR A 90 0.29 -3.93 9.63
C TYR A 90 -0.79 -4.66 8.86
N VAL A 91 -0.36 -5.62 8.04
CA VAL A 91 -1.24 -6.56 7.35
C VAL A 91 -0.84 -7.99 7.67
N ILE A 92 -1.80 -8.91 7.56
CA ILE A 92 -1.57 -10.34 7.50
C ILE A 92 -1.56 -10.71 6.01
N PRO A 93 -0.43 -11.20 5.45
CA PRO A 93 -0.38 -11.63 4.07
C PRO A 93 -1.43 -12.69 3.76
N LYS A 94 -2.00 -12.68 2.56
CA LYS A 94 -2.98 -13.67 2.12
C LYS A 94 -2.41 -15.10 2.24
N GLY A 95 -3.06 -15.94 3.05
CA GLY A 95 -2.60 -17.31 3.34
C GLY A 95 -1.46 -17.39 4.37
N GLY A 96 -0.94 -16.26 4.83
CA GLY A 96 0.05 -16.16 5.90
C GLY A 96 -0.56 -16.17 7.30
N ARG A 97 0.30 -16.23 8.32
CA ARG A 97 -0.10 -16.24 9.74
C ARG A 97 0.44 -15.06 10.55
N GLY A 98 1.56 -14.49 10.12
CA GLY A 98 2.24 -13.37 10.77
C GLY A 98 1.79 -12.02 10.25
N GLU A 99 2.05 -10.98 11.04
CA GLU A 99 1.82 -9.59 10.70
C GLU A 99 3.10 -9.02 10.11
N VAL A 100 2.96 -8.23 9.05
CA VAL A 100 4.07 -7.57 8.37
C VAL A 100 3.71 -6.11 8.21
N PHE A 101 4.68 -5.23 8.39
CA PHE A 101 4.50 -3.81 8.17
C PHE A 101 4.14 -3.53 6.71
N ILE A 102 3.18 -2.63 6.48
CA ILE A 102 2.65 -2.36 5.13
C ILE A 102 3.73 -1.88 4.18
N GLY A 103 4.64 -1.01 4.62
CA GLY A 103 5.72 -0.49 3.79
C GLY A 103 6.62 -1.61 3.25
N ASP A 104 7.05 -2.53 4.12
CA ASP A 104 7.91 -3.66 3.74
C ASP A 104 7.17 -4.60 2.80
N ARG A 105 5.93 -4.96 3.16
CA ARG A 105 5.10 -5.87 2.37
C ARG A 105 4.81 -5.31 0.98
N ALA A 106 4.45 -4.04 0.88
CA ALA A 106 4.19 -3.39 -0.39
C ALA A 106 5.45 -3.29 -1.26
N GLY A 107 6.60 -3.00 -0.66
CA GLY A 107 7.90 -3.01 -1.35
C GLY A 107 8.18 -4.37 -2.00
N GLU A 108 8.01 -5.45 -1.26
CA GLU A 108 8.13 -6.82 -1.79
C GLU A 108 7.14 -7.10 -2.92
N LEU A 109 5.87 -6.75 -2.73
CA LEU A 109 4.79 -7.01 -3.70
C LEU A 109 4.98 -6.27 -5.02
N LEU A 110 5.46 -5.02 -4.94
CA LEU A 110 5.72 -4.16 -6.09
C LEU A 110 7.10 -4.42 -6.71
N GLY A 111 7.95 -5.21 -6.07
CA GLY A 111 9.30 -5.52 -6.54
C GLY A 111 10.26 -4.34 -6.43
N LEU A 112 10.12 -3.55 -5.38
CA LEU A 112 10.92 -2.35 -5.11
C LEU A 112 12.01 -2.65 -4.09
N THR A 113 13.19 -2.05 -4.27
CA THR A 113 14.18 -1.97 -3.19
C THR A 113 13.71 -1.01 -2.10
N HIS A 114 14.39 -1.03 -0.94
CA HIS A 114 14.08 -0.12 0.16
C HIS A 114 14.10 1.35 -0.29
N ASP A 115 15.17 1.78 -0.98
CA ASP A 115 15.29 3.16 -1.46
C ASP A 115 14.19 3.55 -2.46
N GLN A 116 13.83 2.63 -3.36
CA GLN A 116 12.73 2.84 -4.30
C GLN A 116 11.39 2.95 -3.55
N ALA A 117 11.14 2.07 -2.58
CA ALA A 117 9.95 2.10 -1.74
C ALA A 117 9.86 3.42 -0.97
N SER A 118 10.94 3.88 -0.33
CA SER A 118 10.99 5.16 0.38
C SER A 118 10.64 6.35 -0.52
N VAL A 119 11.03 6.32 -1.80
CA VAL A 119 10.70 7.37 -2.77
C VAL A 119 9.24 7.32 -3.17
N LEU A 120 8.72 6.13 -3.52
CA LEU A 120 7.34 5.99 -3.99
C LEU A 120 6.33 6.22 -2.86
N PHE A 121 6.66 5.77 -1.65
CA PHE A 121 5.77 5.78 -0.50
C PHE A 121 5.87 7.05 0.35
N HIS A 122 6.80 7.96 0.02
CA HIS A 122 7.01 9.18 0.78
C HIS A 122 5.69 9.97 0.97
N GLU A 123 5.41 10.39 2.21
CA GLU A 123 4.18 11.08 2.62
C GLU A 123 3.95 12.41 1.87
N ASP A 124 5.03 13.14 1.56
CA ASP A 124 4.98 14.40 0.79
C ASP A 124 4.54 14.23 -0.68
N ASN A 125 4.46 13.01 -1.20
CA ASN A 125 4.00 12.80 -2.56
C ASN A 125 2.49 13.05 -2.65
N ASN A 126 2.05 14.08 -3.37
CA ASN A 126 0.62 14.21 -3.66
C ASN A 126 0.16 13.18 -4.71
N ARG A 127 -1.16 12.99 -4.82
CA ARG A 127 -1.80 12.06 -5.76
C ARG A 127 -1.26 12.17 -7.20
N ARG A 128 -1.05 13.40 -7.70
CA ARG A 128 -0.55 13.62 -9.07
C ARG A 128 0.88 13.12 -9.23
N MET A 129 1.73 13.33 -8.23
CA MET A 129 3.10 12.83 -8.23
C MET A 129 3.11 11.30 -8.20
N VAL A 130 2.31 10.69 -7.32
CA VAL A 130 2.15 9.24 -7.24
C VAL A 130 1.75 8.62 -8.58
N LEU A 131 0.64 9.09 -9.16
CA LEU A 131 0.13 8.58 -10.44
C LEU A 131 1.16 8.73 -11.57
N SER A 132 1.88 9.86 -11.60
CA SER A 132 2.96 10.11 -12.56
C SER A 132 4.12 9.13 -12.39
N MET A 133 4.55 8.86 -11.16
CA MET A 133 5.61 7.87 -10.88
C MET A 133 5.20 6.46 -11.32
N LEU A 134 3.99 6.03 -10.98
CA LEU A 134 3.45 4.73 -11.38
C LEU A 134 3.41 4.62 -12.91
N SER A 135 2.80 5.60 -13.59
CA SER A 135 2.69 5.61 -15.07
C SER A 135 4.05 5.55 -15.77
N ARG A 136 5.01 6.36 -15.34
CA ARG A 136 6.36 6.39 -15.94
C ARG A 136 7.12 5.10 -15.68
N THR A 137 7.03 4.55 -14.47
CA THR A 137 7.70 3.29 -14.10
C THR A 137 7.14 2.11 -14.91
N ILE A 138 5.80 2.02 -15.02
CA ILE A 138 5.13 1.01 -15.84
C ILE A 138 5.57 1.13 -17.31
N ALA A 139 5.54 2.34 -17.87
CA ALA A 139 5.93 2.56 -19.26
C ALA A 139 7.42 2.22 -19.50
N HIS A 140 8.30 2.61 -18.57
CA HIS A 140 9.73 2.35 -18.66
C HIS A 140 10.04 0.86 -18.62
N LYS A 141 9.48 0.11 -17.67
CA LYS A 141 9.66 -1.34 -17.55
C LYS A 141 9.06 -2.11 -18.74
N LYS A 142 7.97 -1.63 -19.34
CA LYS A 142 7.43 -2.19 -20.62
C LYS A 142 8.40 -1.99 -21.79
N ALA A 143 9.05 -0.83 -21.89
CA ALA A 143 10.02 -0.54 -22.93
C ALA A 143 11.39 -1.20 -22.69
N HIS A 144 11.74 -1.43 -21.42
CA HIS A 144 13.01 -2.02 -20.98
C HIS A 144 12.76 -3.14 -19.96
N PRO A 145 12.31 -4.33 -20.40
CA PRO A 145 11.91 -5.42 -19.51
C PRO A 145 13.00 -5.87 -18.54
N ASP A 146 14.27 -5.72 -18.90
CA ASP A 146 15.38 -6.14 -18.05
C ASP A 146 15.78 -5.08 -16.98
N GLN A 147 15.14 -3.92 -16.98
CA GLN A 147 15.47 -2.81 -16.08
C GLN A 147 14.46 -2.67 -14.94
N ASN A 148 14.92 -2.88 -13.71
CA ASN A 148 14.13 -2.68 -12.48
C ASN A 148 14.33 -1.26 -11.92
N VAL A 149 13.86 -0.26 -12.66
CA VAL A 149 14.04 1.16 -12.32
C VAL A 149 12.71 1.78 -11.91
N LEU A 150 12.67 2.38 -10.72
CA LEU A 150 11.59 3.30 -10.34
C LEU A 150 11.86 4.69 -10.94
N ILE A 151 10.86 5.28 -11.58
CA ILE A 151 10.93 6.65 -12.11
C ILE A 151 10.25 7.59 -11.12
N GLY A 152 11.04 8.40 -10.41
CA GLY A 152 10.56 9.29 -9.36
C GLY A 152 9.80 10.53 -9.85
N PRO A 153 9.42 11.44 -8.94
CA PRO A 153 8.45 12.50 -9.24
C PRO A 153 8.89 13.46 -10.36
N ARG A 154 10.20 13.73 -10.43
CA ARG A 154 10.82 14.61 -11.44
C ARG A 154 11.47 13.83 -12.59
N GLY A 155 11.15 12.55 -12.75
CA GLY A 155 11.73 11.70 -13.79
C GLY A 155 13.12 11.16 -13.45
N LYS A 156 13.61 11.34 -12.22
CA LYS A 156 14.87 10.75 -11.76
C LYS A 156 14.73 9.23 -11.70
N HIS A 157 15.71 8.51 -12.24
CA HIS A 157 15.78 7.05 -12.18
C HIS A 157 16.36 6.61 -10.83
N TYR A 158 15.70 5.66 -10.19
CA TYR A 158 16.17 4.99 -8.99
C TYR A 158 16.43 3.53 -9.34
N VAL A 159 17.70 3.14 -9.38
CA VAL A 159 18.15 1.78 -9.69
C VAL A 159 18.22 0.93 -8.41
N PRO A 160 18.19 -0.41 -8.51
CA PRO A 160 18.29 -1.30 -7.36
C PRO A 160 19.60 -1.19 -6.57
#